data_AF-A0A7R9KW38-F1
#
_entry.id   AF-A0A7R9KW38-F1
#
_cell.length_a   1.000
_cell.length_b   1.000
_cell.length_c   1.000
_cell.angle_alpha   90.00
_cell.angle_beta   90.00
_cell.angle_gamma   90.00
#
_symmetry.space_group_name_H-M   'P 1'
#
loop_
_entity.id
_entity.type
_entity.pdbx_description
1 polymer ?
#
loop_
_entity_poly.entity_id
_entity_poly.type
_entity_poly.pdbx_seq_one_letter_code
_entity_poly.pdbx_strand_id
1 'polypeptide(L)'
;MLSETKAEAQLNELIGPGFTDRWLKWRSKSGDQNVNSYIKYELDKLLAQHNTQRQNPILGSDELTAVKKNLQNQGIEVDYEMIKQIWFPLFRMSFLRSALNRAYDCRKGFYLYQQNIESDLSCDDIVLFWRIQRMIAITSNALRQQVMNTEGRRLEKEIKEVLDDYSQDSEKKTSLLTGRRVQLAEELKRVRQIQEKLEEFIALLNEEK
;
A
#
# COMPACT_ATOMS: atom_id res chain seq x y z
N MET A 1 14.49 -7.44 -0.73
CA MET A 1 14.48 -8.61 -1.64
C MET A 1 13.25 -8.63 -2.57
N LEU A 2 12.00 -8.72 -2.09
CA LEU A 2 10.80 -8.73 -2.99
C LEU A 2 10.51 -7.41 -3.73
N SER A 3 11.01 -6.27 -3.26
CA SER A 3 10.86 -4.96 -3.93
C SER A 3 11.93 -4.70 -4.98
N GLU A 4 13.17 -5.15 -4.74
CA GLU A 4 14.27 -5.12 -5.70
C GLU A 4 13.91 -5.89 -6.96
N THR A 5 13.29 -7.07 -6.82
CA THR A 5 12.89 -7.90 -7.96
C THR A 5 11.82 -7.23 -8.84
N LYS A 6 10.91 -6.44 -8.27
CA LYS A 6 9.88 -5.72 -9.05
C LYS A 6 10.47 -4.53 -9.83
N ALA A 7 11.31 -3.73 -9.20
CA ALA A 7 11.95 -2.59 -9.88
C ALA A 7 12.92 -3.07 -10.96
N GLU A 8 13.69 -4.13 -10.67
CA GLU A 8 14.54 -4.79 -11.66
C GLU A 8 13.73 -5.40 -12.80
N ALA A 9 12.58 -6.02 -12.53
CA ALA A 9 11.70 -6.53 -13.57
C ALA A 9 11.18 -5.43 -14.49
N GLN A 10 10.71 -4.31 -13.93
CA GLN A 10 10.27 -3.14 -14.71
C GLN A 10 11.39 -2.56 -15.57
N LEU A 11 12.60 -2.44 -15.02
CA LEU A 11 13.76 -1.96 -15.76
C LEU A 11 14.17 -2.94 -16.87
N ASN A 12 14.12 -4.25 -16.59
CA ASN A 12 14.41 -5.30 -17.56
C ASN A 12 13.35 -5.39 -18.66
N GLU A 13 12.09 -5.04 -18.39
CA GLU A 13 11.04 -4.94 -19.41
C GLU A 13 11.36 -3.83 -20.43
N LEU A 14 11.84 -2.69 -19.95
CA LEU A 14 12.21 -1.54 -20.78
C LEU A 14 13.50 -1.77 -21.59
N ILE A 15 14.52 -2.41 -21.00
CA ILE A 15 15.86 -2.56 -21.60
C ILE A 15 16.05 -3.92 -22.30
N GLY A 16 15.19 -4.88 -21.99
CA GLY A 16 15.27 -6.24 -22.50
C GLY A 16 16.33 -7.11 -21.82
N PRO A 17 16.48 -8.36 -22.27
CA PRO A 17 17.33 -9.36 -21.63
C PRO A 17 18.82 -8.98 -21.63
N GLY A 18 19.49 -9.26 -20.50
CA GLY A 18 20.95 -9.15 -20.38
C GLY A 18 21.71 -10.22 -21.18
N PHE A 19 23.04 -10.11 -21.25
CA PHE A 19 23.88 -11.03 -22.03
C PHE A 19 23.65 -12.51 -21.64
N THR A 20 23.61 -12.79 -20.34
CA THR A 20 23.39 -14.14 -19.80
C THR A 20 22.02 -14.69 -20.15
N ASP A 21 20.96 -13.88 -20.04
CA ASP A 21 19.60 -14.28 -20.41
C ASP A 21 19.45 -14.53 -21.91
N ARG A 22 20.12 -13.73 -22.75
CA ARG A 22 20.10 -13.94 -24.21
C ARG A 22 20.75 -15.27 -24.59
N TRP A 23 21.87 -15.61 -23.94
CA TRP A 23 22.61 -16.84 -24.26
C TRP A 23 21.97 -18.09 -23.63
N LEU A 24 21.61 -18.05 -22.34
CA LEU A 24 21.05 -19.20 -21.63
C LEU A 24 19.59 -19.48 -21.96
N LYS A 25 18.79 -18.43 -22.19
CA LYS A 25 17.33 -18.55 -22.42
C LYS A 25 16.94 -18.24 -23.86
N TRP A 26 17.91 -18.07 -24.76
CA TRP A 26 17.69 -17.78 -26.19
C TRP A 26 16.72 -16.62 -26.45
N ARG A 27 16.79 -15.58 -25.62
CA ARG A 27 15.94 -14.38 -25.76
C ARG A 27 16.62 -13.33 -26.63
N SER A 28 15.84 -12.58 -27.39
CA SER A 28 16.31 -11.41 -28.16
C SER A 28 15.80 -10.11 -27.54
N LYS A 29 16.41 -8.98 -27.93
CA LYS A 29 15.90 -7.64 -27.63
C LYS A 29 15.04 -7.16 -28.78
N SER A 30 13.96 -6.43 -28.49
CA SER A 30 13.27 -5.61 -29.51
C SER A 30 14.14 -4.45 -29.96
N GLY A 31 13.74 -3.76 -31.05
CA GLY A 31 14.42 -2.55 -31.53
C GLY A 31 14.51 -1.47 -30.44
N ASP A 32 13.39 -1.21 -29.77
CA ASP A 32 13.31 -0.23 -28.67
C ASP A 32 14.15 -0.65 -27.47
N GLN A 33 14.13 -1.93 -27.09
CA GLN A 33 14.98 -2.45 -26.01
C GLN A 33 16.47 -2.33 -26.34
N ASN A 34 16.84 -2.44 -27.62
CA ASN A 34 18.21 -2.23 -28.04
C ASN A 34 18.62 -0.77 -27.80
N VAL A 35 17.84 0.20 -28.28
CA VAL A 35 18.05 1.65 -28.04
C VAL A 35 18.10 1.95 -26.54
N ASN A 36 17.14 1.46 -25.77
CA ASN A 36 17.07 1.64 -24.31
C ASN A 36 18.30 1.08 -23.60
N SER A 37 18.91 0.03 -24.13
CA SER A 37 20.14 -0.52 -23.55
C SER A 37 21.37 0.36 -23.76
N TYR A 38 21.44 1.12 -24.87
CA TYR A 38 22.46 2.14 -25.07
C TYR A 38 22.22 3.36 -24.18
N ILE A 39 20.97 3.81 -24.08
CA ILE A 39 20.58 4.88 -23.13
C ILE A 39 21.01 4.49 -21.72
N LYS A 40 20.65 3.29 -21.27
CA LYS A 40 21.04 2.77 -19.96
C LYS A 40 22.55 2.76 -19.76
N TYR A 41 23.31 2.34 -20.77
CA TYR A 41 24.78 2.31 -20.69
C TYR A 41 25.39 3.71 -20.48
N GLU A 42 24.91 4.74 -21.18
CA GLU A 42 25.37 6.12 -20.96
C GLU A 42 24.92 6.66 -19.60
N LEU A 43 23.71 6.33 -19.15
CA LEU A 43 23.21 6.73 -17.83
C LEU A 43 23.94 6.03 -16.68
N ASP A 44 24.34 4.76 -16.85
CA ASP A 44 25.15 4.02 -15.88
C ASP A 44 26.52 4.70 -15.68
N LYS A 45 27.12 5.25 -16.75
CA LYS A 45 28.36 6.05 -16.64
C LYS A 45 28.14 7.33 -15.83
N LEU A 46 27.03 8.04 -16.08
CA LEU A 46 26.68 9.23 -15.28
C LEU A 46 26.52 8.87 -13.80
N LEU A 47 25.85 7.75 -13.50
CA LEU A 47 25.70 7.28 -12.11
C LEU A 47 27.04 6.93 -11.46
N ALA A 48 27.96 6.32 -12.21
CA ALA A 48 29.29 5.99 -11.73
C ALA A 48 30.15 7.23 -11.44
N GLN A 49 30.06 8.28 -12.27
CA GLN A 49 30.80 9.53 -12.07
C GLN A 49 30.44 10.24 -10.75
N HIS A 50 29.16 10.18 -10.35
CA HIS A 50 28.66 10.81 -9.12
C HIS A 50 28.86 9.97 -7.85
N ASN A 51 29.72 8.92 -7.90
CA ASN A 51 30.22 8.13 -6.76
C ASN A 51 29.22 7.93 -5.62
N THR A 52 28.05 7.32 -5.90
CA THR A 52 27.00 6.95 -4.92
C THR A 52 26.36 8.10 -4.09
N GLN A 53 26.75 9.35 -4.33
CA GLN A 53 26.29 10.53 -3.58
C GLN A 53 25.19 11.33 -4.29
N ARG A 54 24.80 10.97 -5.51
CA ARG A 54 23.72 11.67 -6.20
C ARG A 54 22.39 11.51 -5.46
N GLN A 55 21.95 12.58 -4.79
CA GLN A 55 20.67 12.65 -4.09
C GLN A 55 19.52 13.13 -5.00
N ASN A 56 19.84 13.95 -6.01
CA ASN A 56 18.82 14.55 -6.88
C ASN A 56 18.46 13.60 -8.04
N PRO A 57 17.19 13.15 -8.13
CA PRO A 57 16.71 12.32 -9.24
C PRO A 57 16.49 13.11 -10.53
N ILE A 58 16.60 14.45 -10.53
CA ILE A 58 16.38 15.25 -11.73
C ILE A 58 17.69 15.35 -12.52
N LEU A 59 17.63 15.06 -13.82
CA LEU A 59 18.72 15.31 -14.76
C LEU A 59 18.77 16.79 -15.12
N GLY A 60 19.97 17.38 -15.04
CA GLY A 60 20.24 18.72 -15.54
C GLY A 60 20.11 18.81 -17.07
N SER A 61 19.91 20.04 -17.59
CA SER A 61 19.84 20.26 -19.04
C SER A 61 21.15 19.92 -19.75
N ASP A 62 22.27 20.17 -19.07
CA ASP A 62 23.63 19.81 -19.48
C ASP A 62 23.81 18.29 -19.54
N GLU A 63 23.38 17.56 -18.50
CA GLU A 63 23.45 16.10 -18.46
C GLU A 63 22.61 15.45 -19.57
N LEU A 64 21.38 15.93 -19.76
CA LEU A 64 20.50 15.48 -20.86
C LEU A 64 21.12 15.72 -22.22
N THR A 65 21.72 16.91 -22.41
CA THR A 65 22.40 17.26 -23.67
C THR A 65 23.63 16.38 -23.89
N ALA A 66 24.40 16.09 -22.85
CA ALA A 66 25.58 15.24 -22.92
C ALA A 66 25.22 13.80 -23.30
N VAL A 67 24.23 13.20 -22.62
CA VAL A 67 23.75 11.83 -22.93
C VAL A 67 23.23 11.76 -24.37
N LYS A 68 22.42 12.74 -24.78
CA LYS A 68 21.88 12.80 -26.15
C LYS A 68 23.00 12.89 -27.19
N LYS A 69 23.97 13.78 -27.01
CA LYS A 69 25.12 13.94 -27.93
C LYS A 69 25.97 12.67 -28.00
N ASN A 70 26.21 12.00 -26.87
CA ASN A 70 26.98 10.75 -26.84
C ASN A 70 26.28 9.65 -27.65
N LEU A 71 24.96 9.51 -27.49
CA LEU A 71 24.17 8.54 -28.25
C LEU A 71 24.11 8.89 -29.74
N GLN A 72 23.97 10.17 -30.09
CA GLN A 72 24.03 10.63 -31.48
C GLN A 72 25.38 10.30 -32.14
N ASN A 73 26.49 10.47 -31.42
CA ASN A 73 27.83 10.11 -31.91
C ASN A 73 27.98 8.59 -32.13
N GLN A 74 27.16 7.77 -31.46
CA GLN A 74 27.09 6.32 -31.67
C GLN A 74 26.10 5.94 -32.78
N GLY A 75 25.50 6.92 -33.47
CA GLY A 75 24.50 6.70 -34.51
C GLY A 75 23.10 6.38 -33.97
N ILE A 76 22.81 6.74 -32.71
CA ILE A 76 21.54 6.44 -32.04
C ILE A 76 20.78 7.74 -31.83
N GLU A 77 19.64 7.87 -32.50
CA GLU A 77 18.76 9.03 -32.33
C GLU A 77 17.79 8.80 -31.17
N VAL A 78 17.81 9.74 -30.21
CA VAL A 78 16.93 9.74 -29.03
C VAL A 78 16.45 11.16 -28.72
N ASP A 79 15.26 11.27 -28.15
CA ASP A 79 14.76 12.50 -27.55
C ASP A 79 15.06 12.56 -26.04
N TYR A 80 14.72 13.69 -25.41
CA TYR A 80 14.92 13.84 -23.97
C TYR A 80 13.90 13.06 -23.12
N GLU A 81 12.75 12.68 -23.69
CA GLU A 81 11.72 11.94 -22.98
C GLU A 81 12.11 10.47 -22.81
N MET A 82 12.64 9.84 -23.87
CA MET A 82 13.22 8.50 -23.86
C MET A 82 14.34 8.38 -22.83
N ILE A 83 15.24 9.37 -22.77
CA ILE A 83 16.32 9.39 -21.78
C ILE A 83 15.72 9.45 -20.36
N LYS A 84 14.75 10.32 -20.12
CA LYS A 84 14.07 10.45 -18.81
C LYS A 84 13.31 9.18 -18.42
N GLN A 85 12.66 8.51 -19.38
CA GLN A 85 11.89 7.29 -19.16
C GLN A 85 12.77 6.16 -18.61
N ILE A 86 14.00 6.03 -19.12
CA ILE A 86 14.97 5.05 -18.63
C ILE A 86 15.65 5.51 -17.34
N TRP A 87 15.88 6.83 -17.20
CA TRP A 87 16.56 7.40 -16.05
C TRP A 87 15.85 7.17 -14.73
N PHE A 88 14.55 7.46 -14.61
CA PHE A 88 13.88 7.39 -13.31
C PHE A 88 13.91 5.99 -12.68
N PRO A 89 13.57 4.90 -13.40
CA PRO A 89 13.68 3.55 -12.85
C PRO A 89 15.13 3.17 -12.52
N LEU A 90 16.08 3.54 -13.39
CA LEU A 90 17.51 3.24 -13.20
C LEU A 90 18.08 3.94 -11.96
N PHE A 91 17.86 5.25 -11.83
CA PHE A 91 18.29 6.04 -10.68
C PHE A 91 17.68 5.51 -9.39
N ARG A 92 16.37 5.24 -9.37
CA ARG A 92 15.69 4.69 -8.19
C ARG A 92 16.30 3.38 -7.74
N MET A 93 16.59 2.47 -8.68
CA MET A 93 17.22 1.19 -8.36
C MET A 93 18.64 1.39 -7.81
N SER A 94 19.45 2.22 -8.47
CA SER A 94 20.81 2.52 -8.02
C SER A 94 20.82 3.15 -6.63
N PHE A 95 19.96 4.16 -6.41
CA PHE A 95 19.82 4.85 -5.13
C PHE A 95 19.46 3.88 -4.00
N LEU A 96 18.44 3.03 -4.21
CA LEU A 96 18.02 2.06 -3.21
C LEU A 96 19.11 1.04 -2.90
N ARG A 97 19.80 0.51 -3.91
CA ARG A 97 20.93 -0.40 -3.71
C ARG A 97 22.06 0.26 -2.92
N SER A 98 22.41 1.50 -3.23
CA SER A 98 23.41 2.26 -2.48
C SER A 98 23.01 2.49 -1.03
N ALA A 99 21.76 2.91 -0.77
CA ALA A 99 21.25 3.10 0.59
C ALA A 99 21.23 1.78 1.39
N LEU A 100 20.89 0.67 0.74
CA LEU A 100 20.89 -0.66 1.35
C LEU A 100 22.33 -1.10 1.71
N ASN A 101 23.28 -0.91 0.80
CA ASN A 101 24.69 -1.20 1.07
C ASN A 101 25.24 -0.38 2.24
N ARG A 102 24.96 0.93 2.30
CA ARG A 102 25.36 1.78 3.43
C ARG A 102 24.75 1.32 4.75
N ALA A 103 23.47 0.92 4.74
CA ALA A 103 22.82 0.34 5.90
C ALA A 103 23.49 -0.97 6.37
N TYR A 104 23.93 -1.84 5.44
CA TYR A 104 24.69 -3.04 5.79
C TYR A 104 26.06 -2.72 6.39
N ASP A 105 26.75 -1.72 5.87
CA ASP A 105 28.06 -1.31 6.40
C ASP A 105 27.96 -0.66 7.78
N CYS A 106 26.86 0.02 8.09
CA CYS A 106 26.62 0.53 9.45
C CYS A 106 26.61 -0.58 10.52
N ARG A 107 26.19 -1.81 10.19
CA ARG A 107 26.32 -2.97 11.11
C ARG A 107 27.78 -3.23 11.50
N LYS A 108 28.73 -3.04 10.57
CA LYS A 108 30.17 -3.12 10.86
C LYS A 108 30.64 -1.90 11.64
N GLY A 109 30.07 -0.73 11.37
CA GLY A 109 30.31 0.50 12.13
C GLY A 109 30.03 0.34 13.63
N PHE A 110 28.94 -0.34 13.99
CA PHE A 110 28.64 -0.61 15.41
C PHE A 110 29.74 -1.44 16.11
N TYR A 111 30.32 -2.41 15.40
CA TYR A 111 31.42 -3.22 15.93
C TYR A 111 32.70 -2.40 16.12
N LEU A 112 33.04 -1.52 15.16
CA LEU A 112 34.19 -0.62 15.24
C LEU A 112 34.04 0.40 16.38
N TYR A 113 32.83 0.95 16.54
CA TYR A 113 32.49 1.84 17.65
C TYR A 113 32.70 1.17 19.01
N GLN A 114 32.29 -0.10 19.16
CA GLN A 114 32.51 -0.86 20.39
C GLN A 114 34.01 -1.07 20.72
N GLN A 115 34.88 -1.02 19.72
CA GLN A 115 36.34 -1.13 19.87
C GLN A 115 37.06 0.22 20.04
N ASN A 116 36.31 1.32 20.15
CA ASN A 116 36.85 2.69 20.15
C ASN A 116 37.70 3.02 18.90
N ILE A 117 37.38 2.40 17.77
CA ILE A 117 37.99 2.73 16.47
C ILE A 117 37.12 3.82 15.83
N GLU A 118 37.68 4.99 15.59
CA GLU A 118 36.99 6.05 14.85
C GLU A 118 36.70 5.58 13.42
N SER A 119 35.42 5.64 13.04
CA SER A 119 34.95 5.34 11.68
C SER A 119 34.02 6.45 11.22
N ASP A 120 34.27 7.03 10.05
CA ASP A 120 33.42 8.05 9.42
C ASP A 120 32.14 7.44 8.76
N LEU A 121 31.60 6.38 9.38
CA LEU A 121 30.44 5.65 8.89
C LEU A 121 29.15 6.38 9.33
N SER A 122 28.42 6.94 8.38
CA SER A 122 27.06 7.46 8.62
C SER A 122 26.03 6.33 8.58
N CYS A 123 25.12 6.33 9.56
CA CYS A 123 24.00 5.40 9.69
C CYS A 123 22.64 6.05 9.41
N ASP A 124 22.62 7.21 8.72
CA ASP A 124 21.40 8.01 8.50
C ASP A 124 20.31 7.24 7.74
N ASP A 125 20.70 6.37 6.79
CA ASP A 125 19.78 5.55 6.02
C ASP A 125 18.96 4.60 6.91
N ILE A 126 19.54 4.05 7.99
CA ILE A 126 18.81 3.18 8.93
C ILE A 126 17.70 3.96 9.62
N VAL A 127 17.99 5.17 10.08
CA VAL A 127 17.03 6.04 10.73
C VAL A 127 15.90 6.40 9.76
N LEU A 128 16.24 6.72 8.50
CA LEU A 128 15.29 6.99 7.44
C LEU A 128 14.36 5.80 7.20
N PHE A 129 14.91 4.59 6.98
CA PHE A 129 14.11 3.39 6.74
C PHE A 129 13.19 3.05 7.91
N TRP A 130 13.68 3.18 9.15
CA TRP A 130 12.86 2.98 10.34
C TRP A 130 11.69 3.97 10.42
N ARG A 131 11.93 5.25 10.13
CA ARG A 131 10.86 6.28 10.11
C ARG A 131 9.81 5.96 9.05
N ILE A 132 10.24 5.57 7.84
CA ILE A 132 9.33 5.19 6.76
C ILE A 132 8.50 3.97 7.16
N GLN A 133 9.13 2.92 7.69
CA GLN A 133 8.42 1.72 8.14
C GLN A 133 7.37 2.05 9.21
N ARG A 134 7.74 2.87 10.20
CA ARG A 134 6.82 3.32 11.25
C ARG A 134 5.66 4.14 10.68
N MET A 135 5.93 5.06 9.76
CA MET A 135 4.91 5.86 9.09
C MET A 135 3.93 4.97 8.32
N ILE A 136 4.42 3.99 7.56
CA ILE A 136 3.59 3.03 6.82
C ILE A 136 2.71 2.20 7.77
N ALA A 137 3.27 1.74 8.90
CA ALA A 137 2.50 0.99 9.89
C ALA A 137 1.37 1.83 10.52
N ILE A 138 1.67 3.07 10.90
CA ILE A 138 0.67 3.99 11.48
C ILE A 138 -0.43 4.32 10.45
N THR A 139 -0.04 4.67 9.23
CA THR A 139 -1.00 5.02 8.16
C THR A 139 -1.87 3.84 7.75
N SER A 140 -1.31 2.62 7.68
CA SER A 140 -2.08 1.39 7.43
C SER A 140 -3.14 1.14 8.51
N ASN A 141 -2.75 1.31 9.78
CA ASN A 141 -3.69 1.15 10.90
C ASN A 141 -4.79 2.21 10.88
N ALA A 142 -4.44 3.47 10.60
CA ALA A 142 -5.40 4.55 10.45
C ALA A 142 -6.38 4.29 9.30
N LEU A 143 -5.88 3.85 8.14
CA LEU A 143 -6.71 3.51 6.99
C LEU A 143 -7.66 2.34 7.29
N ARG A 144 -7.17 1.30 7.99
CA ARG A 144 -8.00 0.17 8.42
C ARG A 144 -9.14 0.65 9.34
N GLN A 145 -8.84 1.51 10.30
CA GLN A 145 -9.85 2.09 11.19
C GLN A 145 -10.84 2.96 10.41
N GLN A 146 -10.36 3.77 9.47
CA GLN A 146 -11.21 4.61 8.63
C GLN A 146 -12.19 3.76 7.81
N VAL A 147 -11.70 2.73 7.13
CA VAL A 147 -12.55 1.81 6.34
C VAL A 147 -13.55 1.11 7.24
N MET A 148 -13.11 0.52 8.36
CA MET A 148 -14.00 -0.18 9.29
C MET A 148 -15.10 0.74 9.84
N ASN A 149 -14.77 1.97 10.21
CA ASN A 149 -15.75 2.93 10.73
C ASN A 149 -16.72 3.42 9.64
N THR A 150 -16.23 3.61 8.42
CA THR A 150 -17.04 4.13 7.31
C THR A 150 -17.99 3.05 6.78
N GLU A 151 -17.46 1.87 6.46
CA GLU A 151 -18.25 0.75 5.96
C GLU A 151 -19.16 0.18 7.05
N GLY A 152 -18.72 0.14 8.31
CA GLY A 152 -19.56 -0.28 9.44
C GLY A 152 -20.78 0.61 9.61
N ARG A 153 -20.61 1.94 9.59
CA ARG A 153 -21.73 2.89 9.68
C ARG A 153 -22.66 2.82 8.46
N ARG A 154 -22.09 2.64 7.27
CA ARG A 154 -22.87 2.48 6.04
C ARG A 154 -23.75 1.22 6.12
N LEU A 155 -23.16 0.09 6.49
CA LEU A 155 -23.89 -1.17 6.63
C LEU A 155 -24.97 -1.07 7.72
N GLU A 156 -24.67 -0.44 8.86
CA GLU A 156 -25.67 -0.21 9.91
C GLU A 156 -26.87 0.60 9.39
N LYS A 157 -26.61 1.63 8.57
CA LYS A 157 -27.66 2.43 7.95
C LYS A 157 -28.49 1.60 6.95
N GLU A 158 -27.84 0.84 6.06
CA GLU A 158 -28.53 -0.02 5.09
C GLU A 158 -29.39 -1.09 5.81
N ILE A 159 -28.88 -1.69 6.89
CA ILE A 159 -29.65 -2.64 7.71
C ILE A 159 -30.88 -1.98 8.33
N LYS A 160 -30.73 -0.76 8.88
CA LYS A 160 -31.86 -0.02 9.46
C LYS A 160 -32.92 0.29 8.43
N GLU A 161 -32.53 0.77 7.25
CA GLU A 161 -33.46 1.05 6.14
C GLU A 161 -34.24 -0.20 5.73
N VAL A 162 -33.56 -1.34 5.56
CA VAL A 162 -34.22 -2.62 5.23
C VAL A 162 -35.16 -3.08 6.36
N LEU A 163 -34.76 -2.93 7.62
CA LEU A 163 -35.61 -3.28 8.77
C LEU A 163 -36.83 -2.36 8.87
N ASP A 164 -36.69 -1.07 8.58
CA ASP A 164 -37.78 -0.11 8.56
C ASP A 164 -38.78 -0.46 7.43
N ASP A 165 -38.29 -0.81 6.25
CA ASP A 165 -39.13 -1.29 5.14
C ASP A 165 -39.89 -2.57 5.52
N TYR A 166 -39.22 -3.52 6.19
CA TYR A 166 -39.86 -4.76 6.64
C TYR A 166 -40.86 -4.53 7.78
N SER A 167 -40.65 -3.53 8.63
CA SER A 167 -41.58 -3.15 9.69
C SER A 167 -42.90 -2.61 9.16
N GLN A 168 -42.88 -2.00 7.97
CA GLN A 168 -44.07 -1.47 7.29
C GLN A 168 -44.90 -2.56 6.59
N ASP A 169 -44.30 -3.69 6.25
CA ASP A 169 -44.97 -4.84 5.64
C ASP A 169 -45.54 -5.77 6.73
N SER A 170 -46.85 -5.68 6.96
CA SER A 170 -47.53 -6.47 8.01
C SER A 170 -47.42 -7.98 7.78
N GLU A 171 -47.34 -8.45 6.54
CA GLU A 171 -47.29 -9.89 6.23
C GLU A 171 -45.88 -10.43 6.50
N LYS A 172 -44.83 -9.71 6.06
CA LYS A 172 -43.43 -10.03 6.41
C LYS A 172 -43.17 -9.92 7.90
N LYS A 173 -43.74 -8.92 8.57
CA LYS A 173 -43.59 -8.73 10.01
C LYS A 173 -44.18 -9.92 10.76
N THR A 174 -45.37 -10.38 10.39
CA THR A 174 -45.96 -11.60 10.98
C THR A 174 -45.12 -12.83 10.66
N SER A 175 -44.64 -13.02 9.42
CA SER A 175 -43.82 -14.19 9.08
C SER A 175 -42.46 -14.19 9.81
N LEU A 176 -41.81 -13.03 9.95
CA LEU A 176 -40.49 -12.89 10.58
C LEU A 176 -40.55 -12.88 12.12
N LEU A 177 -41.64 -12.37 12.70
CA LEU A 177 -41.91 -12.41 14.14
C LEU A 177 -42.66 -13.67 14.57
N THR A 178 -42.56 -14.77 13.81
CA THR A 178 -43.08 -16.06 14.26
C THR A 178 -42.00 -16.87 14.98
N GLY A 179 -42.34 -17.42 16.13
CA GLY A 179 -41.45 -18.27 16.90
C GLY A 179 -41.92 -18.44 18.34
N ARG A 180 -41.50 -19.55 18.96
CA ARG A 180 -41.93 -19.92 20.32
C ARG A 180 -41.68 -18.82 21.36
N ARG A 181 -40.59 -18.05 21.23
CA ARG A 181 -40.27 -16.94 22.14
C ARG A 181 -41.20 -15.74 21.98
N VAL A 182 -41.69 -15.46 20.77
CA VAL A 182 -42.63 -14.36 20.51
C VAL A 182 -44.02 -14.74 21.02
N GLN A 183 -44.45 -15.98 20.76
CA GLN A 183 -45.71 -16.51 21.29
C GLN A 183 -45.74 -16.47 22.83
N LEU A 184 -44.66 -16.92 23.49
CA LEU A 184 -44.53 -16.83 24.94
C LEU A 184 -44.58 -15.39 25.45
N ALA A 185 -43.96 -14.44 24.74
CA ALA A 185 -44.02 -13.03 25.12
C ALA A 185 -45.43 -12.43 24.97
N GLU A 186 -46.18 -12.80 23.93
CA GLU A 186 -47.58 -12.42 23.74
C GLU A 186 -48.51 -13.02 24.80
N GLU A 187 -48.31 -14.30 25.15
CA GLU A 187 -49.04 -14.96 26.23
C GLU A 187 -48.77 -14.28 27.58
N LEU A 188 -47.51 -13.96 27.88
CA LEU A 188 -47.12 -13.31 29.13
C LEU A 188 -47.73 -11.89 29.24
N LYS A 189 -47.84 -11.17 28.11
CA LYS A 189 -48.53 -9.88 28.05
C LYS A 189 -50.04 -10.03 28.29
N ARG A 190 -50.69 -11.05 27.71
CA ARG A 190 -52.10 -11.36 27.95
C ARG A 190 -52.37 -11.69 29.42
N VAL A 191 -51.52 -12.51 30.04
CA VAL A 191 -51.65 -12.85 31.47
C VAL A 191 -51.57 -11.60 32.34
N ARG A 192 -50.63 -10.69 32.08
CA ARG A 192 -50.51 -9.45 32.85
C ARG A 192 -51.76 -8.55 32.71
N GLN A 193 -52.33 -8.43 31.51
CA GLN A 193 -53.57 -7.68 31.30
C GLN A 193 -54.76 -8.28 32.05
N ILE A 194 -54.85 -9.62 32.12
CA ILE A 194 -55.89 -10.29 32.90
C ILE A 194 -55.71 -10.03 34.40
N GLN A 195 -54.47 -10.04 34.89
CA GLN A 195 -54.17 -9.71 36.29
C GLN A 195 -54.57 -8.26 36.61
N GLU A 196 -54.22 -7.29 35.76
CA GLU A 196 -54.61 -5.88 35.94
C GLU A 196 -56.15 -5.72 36.00
N LYS A 197 -56.88 -6.44 35.14
CA LYS A 197 -58.35 -6.41 35.15
C LYS A 197 -58.97 -7.11 36.36
N LEU A 198 -58.34 -8.17 36.86
CA LEU A 198 -58.75 -8.83 38.10
C LEU A 198 -58.52 -7.92 39.32
N GLU A 199 -57.39 -7.23 39.36
CA GLU A 199 -57.09 -6.25 40.41
C GLU A 199 -58.10 -5.09 40.40
N GLU A 200 -58.42 -4.56 39.20
CA GLU A 200 -59.45 -3.54 39.01
C GLU A 200 -60.82 -4.03 39.49
N PHE A 201 -61.20 -5.28 39.20
CA PHE A 201 -62.45 -5.87 39.65
C PHE A 201 -62.50 -6.11 41.17
N ILE A 202 -61.39 -6.58 41.78
CA ILE A 202 -61.29 -6.76 43.23
C ILE A 202 -61.40 -5.41 43.95
N ALA A 203 -60.81 -4.35 43.39
CA ALA A 203 -60.93 -3.00 43.93
C ALA A 203 -62.39 -2.54 43.94
N LEU A 204 -63.11 -2.68 42.83
CA LEU A 204 -64.53 -2.34 42.74
C LEU A 204 -65.41 -3.16 43.70
N LEU A 205 -65.14 -4.45 43.86
CA LEU A 205 -65.86 -5.31 44.80
C LEU A 205 -65.65 -4.93 46.27
N ASN A 206 -64.48 -4.38 46.62
CA ASN A 206 -64.21 -3.89 47.96
C ASN A 206 -64.81 -2.50 48.23
N GLU A 207 -65.10 -1.72 47.17
CA GLU A 207 -65.81 -0.45 47.28
C GLU A 207 -67.33 -0.63 47.44
N GLU A 208 -67.90 -1.78 47.04
CA GLU A 208 -69.33 -2.12 47.20
C GLU A 208 -69.69 -2.77 48.56
N LYS A 209 -68.74 -2.94 49.47
CA LYS A 209 -68.95 -3.43 50.85
C LYS A 209 -68.90 -2.32 51.89
#